data_AF-A0A0J9XWD8-F1
#
_entry.id   AF-A0A0J9XWD8-F1
#
_cell.length_a   1.000
_cell.length_b   1.000
_cell.length_c   1.000
_cell.angle_alpha   90.00
_cell.angle_beta   90.00
_cell.angle_gamma   90.00
#
_symmetry.space_group_name_H-M   'P 1'
#
loop_
_entity.id
_entity.type
_entity.pdbx_description
1 polymer ?
#
loop_
_entity_poly.entity_id
_entity_poly.type
_entity_poly.pdbx_seq_one_letter_code
_entity_poly.pdbx_strand_id
1 'polypeptide(L)'
;MWLGAVDAVTTSNFFKIELYLLSEKEGGRRLAVHSGYTEKIFCSTWDQAGRLHLESDILMPGEHCTAYLVLLKRMPVKQSLPFTIRESSKKTIARGIIREVFPPINLDSFKDIKDKGFENFIRQ
;
A
#
# COMPACT_ATOMS: atom_id res chain seq x y z
N MET A 1 6.38 -6.12 16.12
CA MET A 1 6.24 -4.90 16.96
C MET A 1 7.53 -4.11 16.87
N TRP A 2 7.48 -2.81 16.62
CA TRP A 2 8.66 -1.94 16.62
C TRP A 2 8.81 -1.33 18.02
N LEU A 3 10.03 -1.31 18.56
CA LEU A 3 10.37 -0.69 19.84
C LEU A 3 11.40 0.41 19.58
N GLY A 4 11.20 1.57 20.19
CA GLY A 4 12.10 2.71 20.06
C GLY A 4 11.83 3.73 21.17
N ALA A 5 12.70 4.74 21.25
CA ALA A 5 12.46 5.89 22.13
C ALA A 5 11.16 6.61 21.73
N VAL A 6 10.60 7.40 22.66
CA VAL A 6 9.47 8.27 22.38
C VAL A 6 9.82 9.14 21.17
N ASP A 7 8.89 9.24 20.21
CA ASP A 7 9.02 9.96 18.94
C ASP A 7 10.06 9.42 17.94
N ALA A 8 10.77 8.33 18.23
CA ALA A 8 11.73 7.74 17.29
C ALA A 8 11.06 7.00 16.13
N VAL A 9 9.80 6.55 16.29
CA VAL A 9 9.07 5.76 15.30
C VAL A 9 7.90 6.56 14.74
N THR A 10 8.02 6.98 13.49
CA THR A 10 6.92 7.61 12.76
C THR A 10 5.85 6.58 12.41
N THR A 11 4.59 6.92 12.68
CA THR A 11 3.44 6.10 12.29
C THR A 11 2.56 6.88 11.33
N SER A 12 2.11 6.23 10.26
CA SER A 12 1.16 6.81 9.31
C SER A 12 0.36 5.69 8.65
N ASN A 13 -0.61 6.05 7.84
CA ASN A 13 -1.45 5.14 7.07
C ASN A 13 -1.64 5.60 5.62
N PHE A 14 -0.92 6.62 5.17
CA PHE A 14 -1.01 7.12 3.80
C PHE A 14 0.38 7.35 3.20
N PHE A 15 0.63 6.77 2.03
CA PHE A 15 1.97 6.70 1.44
C PHE A 15 1.94 6.80 -0.07
N LYS A 16 2.98 7.42 -0.65
CA LYS A 16 3.35 7.22 -2.05
C LYS A 16 4.29 6.03 -2.15
N ILE A 17 4.00 5.13 -3.08
CA ILE A 17 4.72 3.87 -3.26
C ILE A 17 5.12 3.66 -4.70
N GLU A 18 6.19 2.89 -4.89
CA GLU A 18 6.46 2.22 -6.15
C GLU A 18 6.17 0.73 -5.98
N LEU A 19 5.49 0.15 -6.96
CA LEU A 19 5.00 -1.21 -6.94
C LEU A 19 5.44 -1.95 -8.20
N TYR A 20 5.84 -3.20 -8.04
CA TYR A 20 6.01 -4.18 -9.12
C TYR A 20 5.01 -5.32 -8.93
N LEU A 21 4.19 -5.57 -9.94
CA LEU A 21 3.27 -6.70 -9.93
C LEU A 21 3.98 -7.94 -10.49
N LEU A 22 4.07 -9.02 -9.70
CA LEU A 22 4.71 -10.25 -10.15
C LEU A 22 3.93 -10.87 -11.31
N SER A 23 4.66 -11.29 -12.34
CA SER A 23 4.14 -12.04 -13.48
C SER A 23 3.76 -13.47 -13.10
N GLU A 24 3.01 -14.15 -13.96
CA GLU A 24 2.66 -15.57 -13.79
C GLU A 24 3.91 -16.47 -13.66
N LYS A 25 4.97 -16.17 -14.44
CA LYS A 25 6.25 -16.91 -14.41
C LYS A 25 6.96 -16.80 -13.06
N GLU A 26 6.74 -15.71 -12.35
CA GLU A 26 7.31 -15.47 -11.01
C GLU A 26 6.38 -15.96 -9.89
N GLY A 27 5.30 -16.67 -10.23
CA GLY A 27 4.30 -17.14 -9.28
C GLY A 27 3.31 -16.07 -8.82
N GLY A 28 3.20 -14.95 -9.56
CA GLY A 28 2.30 -13.84 -9.28
C GLY A 28 0.89 -14.02 -9.85
N ARG A 29 0.30 -12.93 -10.37
CA ARG A 29 -1.06 -12.94 -10.94
C ARG A 29 -1.01 -13.21 -12.44
N ARG A 30 -2.09 -13.81 -12.95
CA ARG A 30 -2.37 -13.91 -14.39
C ARG A 30 -3.15 -12.70 -14.90
N LEU A 31 -4.01 -12.15 -14.05
CA LEU A 31 -4.89 -11.02 -14.39
C LEU A 31 -4.35 -9.70 -13.83
N ALA A 32 -4.68 -8.63 -14.52
CA ALA A 32 -4.32 -7.27 -14.15
C ALA A 32 -4.96 -6.83 -12.82
N VAL A 33 -4.38 -5.80 -12.21
CA VAL A 33 -4.90 -5.13 -11.01
C VAL A 33 -5.45 -3.76 -11.41
N HIS A 34 -6.66 -3.44 -10.95
CA HIS A 34 -7.27 -2.13 -11.17
C HIS A 34 -7.05 -1.19 -9.98
N SER A 35 -7.13 0.11 -10.23
CA SER A 35 -7.14 1.11 -9.15
C SER A 35 -8.31 0.87 -8.18
N GLY A 36 -8.08 1.06 -6.88
CA GLY A 36 -9.02 0.71 -5.82
C GLY A 36 -8.98 -0.75 -5.37
N TYR A 37 -8.01 -1.53 -5.83
CA TYR A 37 -7.74 -2.87 -5.34
C TYR A 37 -7.42 -2.85 -3.84
N THR A 38 -7.95 -3.81 -3.09
CA THR A 38 -7.80 -3.86 -1.64
C THR A 38 -7.32 -5.25 -1.26
N GLU A 39 -6.17 -5.32 -0.61
CA GLU A 39 -5.55 -6.56 -0.18
C GLU A 39 -4.73 -6.37 1.09
N LYS A 40 -4.26 -7.47 1.65
CA LYS A 40 -3.42 -7.45 2.82
C LYS A 40 -1.97 -7.12 2.46
N ILE A 41 -1.45 -6.04 3.06
CA ILE A 41 -0.07 -5.58 2.95
C ILE A 41 0.73 -6.19 4.08
N PHE A 42 1.89 -6.75 3.74
CA PHE A 42 2.84 -7.32 4.69
C PHE A 42 4.12 -6.51 4.63
N CYS A 43 4.49 -5.92 5.77
CA CYS A 43 5.69 -5.11 5.88
C CYS A 43 6.43 -5.45 7.18
N SER A 44 7.66 -5.94 7.04
CA SER A 44 8.51 -6.33 8.17
C SER A 44 7.78 -7.29 9.13
N THR A 45 7.29 -6.79 10.27
CA THR A 45 6.66 -7.57 11.34
C THR A 45 5.16 -7.34 11.49
N TRP A 46 4.55 -6.52 10.64
CA TRP A 46 3.12 -6.23 10.68
C TRP A 46 2.44 -6.53 9.35
N ASP A 47 1.14 -6.75 9.44
CA ASP A 47 0.25 -6.90 8.31
C ASP A 47 -1.00 -6.06 8.51
N GLN A 48 -1.50 -5.47 7.43
CA GLN A 48 -2.70 -4.65 7.47
C GLN A 48 -3.40 -4.61 6.13
N ALA A 49 -4.74 -4.55 6.15
CA ALA A 49 -5.50 -4.27 4.95
C ALA A 49 -5.12 -2.90 4.37
N GLY A 50 -4.83 -2.88 3.08
CA GLY A 50 -4.46 -1.68 2.35
C GLY A 50 -5.22 -1.58 1.03
N ARG A 51 -5.60 -0.35 0.69
CA ARG A 51 -6.23 0.00 -0.58
C ARG A 51 -5.21 0.73 -1.46
N LEU A 52 -5.02 0.22 -2.67
CA LEU A 52 -4.16 0.81 -3.68
C LEU A 52 -4.94 1.78 -4.54
N HIS A 53 -4.36 2.94 -4.78
CA HIS A 53 -4.80 3.93 -5.74
C HIS A 53 -3.68 4.11 -6.76
N LEU A 54 -3.80 3.43 -7.89
CA LEU A 54 -2.80 3.46 -8.95
C LEU A 54 -2.88 4.81 -9.69
N GLU A 55 -1.73 5.35 -10.13
CA GLU A 55 -1.71 6.51 -11.03
C GLU A 55 -2.21 6.14 -12.44
N SER A 56 -2.03 4.87 -12.84
CA SER A 56 -2.64 4.27 -14.03
C SER A 56 -3.95 3.56 -13.67
N ASP A 57 -4.90 3.43 -14.60
CA ASP A 57 -6.16 2.70 -14.31
C ASP A 57 -5.94 1.19 -14.10
N ILE A 58 -4.90 0.63 -14.72
CA ILE A 58 -4.61 -0.79 -14.78
C ILE A 58 -3.10 -1.01 -14.58
N LEU A 59 -2.74 -2.07 -13.85
CA LEU A 59 -1.38 -2.59 -13.71
C LEU A 59 -1.31 -4.03 -14.22
N MET A 60 -0.51 -4.28 -15.25
CA MET A 60 -0.35 -5.62 -15.82
C MET A 60 0.71 -6.44 -15.06
N PRO A 61 0.58 -7.78 -15.03
CA PRO A 61 1.61 -8.62 -14.42
C PRO A 61 2.96 -8.47 -15.13
N GLY A 62 4.02 -8.23 -14.38
CA GLY A 62 5.37 -7.94 -14.90
C GLY A 62 5.69 -6.46 -15.09
N GLU A 63 4.78 -5.55 -14.69
CA GLU A 63 4.99 -4.10 -14.81
C GLU A 63 5.26 -3.42 -13.48
N HIS A 64 5.87 -2.23 -13.60
CA HIS A 64 6.08 -1.30 -12.50
C HIS A 64 5.06 -0.15 -12.58
N CYS A 65 4.61 0.33 -11.42
CA CYS A 65 3.71 1.47 -11.34
C CYS A 65 3.94 2.26 -10.05
N THR A 66 3.76 3.57 -10.15
CA THR A 66 3.65 4.46 -8.99
C THR A 66 2.20 4.49 -8.53
N ALA A 67 1.99 4.35 -7.24
CA ALA A 67 0.66 4.32 -6.66
C ALA A 67 0.66 4.98 -5.29
N TYR A 68 -0.53 5.20 -4.77
CA TYR A 68 -0.75 5.56 -3.38
C TYR A 68 -1.31 4.36 -2.63
N LEU A 69 -0.81 4.17 -1.40
CA LEU A 69 -1.26 3.13 -0.51
C LEU A 69 -1.92 3.74 0.72
N VAL A 70 -3.16 3.33 0.97
CA VAL A 70 -3.93 3.73 2.15
C VAL A 70 -4.16 2.51 3.04
N LEU A 71 -3.79 2.60 4.32
CA LEU A 71 -4.06 1.56 5.32
C LEU A 71 -5.23 1.96 6.21
N LEU A 72 -5.96 0.96 6.72
CA LEU A 72 -7.07 1.20 7.64
C LEU A 72 -6.60 1.68 9.02
N LYS A 73 -5.40 1.28 9.45
CA LYS A 73 -4.80 1.70 10.73
C LYS A 73 -3.42 2.27 10.48
N ARG A 74 -3.00 3.19 11.36
CA ARG A 74 -1.65 3.74 11.38
C ARG A 74 -0.66 2.64 11.74
N MET A 75 0.37 2.49 10.92
CA MET A 75 1.43 1.51 11.09
C MET A 75 2.79 2.21 11.17
N PRO A 76 3.77 1.60 11.87
CA PRO A 76 5.12 2.11 11.89
C PRO A 76 5.76 1.98 10.51
N VAL A 77 6.32 3.08 10.00
CA VAL A 77 6.86 3.15 8.65
C VAL A 77 8.15 3.97 8.59
N LYS A 78 8.89 3.77 7.51
CA LYS A 78 10.06 4.57 7.14
C LYS A 78 10.09 4.71 5.63
N GLN A 79 10.68 5.80 5.13
CA GLN A 79 11.01 5.92 3.72
C GLN A 79 11.95 4.78 3.28
N SER A 80 11.80 4.33 2.04
CA SER A 80 12.54 3.22 1.44
C SER A 80 12.33 1.86 2.11
N LEU A 81 11.27 1.72 2.91
CA LEU A 81 10.91 0.44 3.53
C LEU A 81 10.21 -0.46 2.50
N PRO A 82 10.71 -1.69 2.26
CA PRO A 82 10.05 -2.62 1.36
C PRO A 82 8.83 -3.29 2.00
N PHE A 83 7.84 -3.61 1.17
CA PHE A 83 6.67 -4.37 1.56
C PHE A 83 6.23 -5.34 0.45
N THR A 84 5.33 -6.23 0.80
CA THR A 84 4.72 -7.19 -0.14
C THR A 84 3.21 -7.15 -0.05
N ILE A 85 2.53 -7.40 -1.16
CA ILE A 85 1.08 -7.57 -1.20
C ILE A 85 0.81 -9.05 -1.43
N ARG A 86 -0.05 -9.66 -0.62
CA ARG A 86 -0.35 -11.08 -0.72
C ARG A 86 -1.84 -11.34 -0.87
N GLU A 87 -2.20 -12.09 -1.90
CA GLU A 87 -3.54 -12.61 -2.11
C GLU A 87 -3.68 -13.88 -1.26
N SER A 88 -4.71 -13.95 -0.42
CA SER A 88 -5.00 -15.11 0.45
C SER A 88 -3.81 -15.58 1.34
N SER A 89 -3.13 -14.64 2.00
CA SER A 89 -2.05 -14.82 3.01
C SER A 89 -0.74 -15.49 2.55
N LYS A 90 -0.78 -16.41 1.58
CA LYS A 90 0.37 -17.26 1.20
C LYS A 90 1.02 -16.85 -0.11
N LYS A 91 0.28 -16.23 -1.04
CA LYS A 91 0.78 -15.93 -2.39
C LYS A 91 1.15 -14.47 -2.51
N THR A 92 2.45 -14.17 -2.66
CA THR A 92 2.91 -12.80 -2.92
C THR A 92 2.61 -12.43 -4.36
N ILE A 93 1.81 -11.38 -4.55
CA ILE A 93 1.38 -10.91 -5.86
C ILE A 93 2.13 -9.66 -6.30
N ALA A 94 2.57 -8.82 -5.37
CA ALA A 94 3.30 -7.60 -5.67
C ALA A 94 4.40 -7.33 -4.63
N ARG A 95 5.46 -6.66 -5.07
CA ARG A 95 6.52 -6.11 -4.21
C ARG A 95 6.51 -4.60 -4.36
N GLY A 96 6.69 -3.89 -3.27
CA GLY A 96 6.74 -2.43 -3.32
C GLY A 96 7.72 -1.83 -2.33
N ILE A 97 7.97 -0.54 -2.52
CA ILE A 97 8.80 0.27 -1.66
C ILE A 97 8.09 1.59 -1.34
N ILE A 98 8.14 2.00 -0.08
CA ILE A 98 7.59 3.29 0.34
C ILE A 98 8.52 4.40 -0.15
N ARG A 99 8.02 5.31 -0.97
CA ARG A 99 8.77 6.46 -1.49
C ARG A 99 8.56 7.72 -0.68
N GLU A 100 7.34 7.95 -0.22
CA GLU A 100 6.98 9.12 0.57
C GLU A 100 5.95 8.75 1.63
N VAL A 101 6.08 9.36 2.81
CA VAL A 101 5.17 9.16 3.94
C VAL A 101 4.40 10.45 4.15
N PHE A 102 3.09 10.39 4.01
CA PHE A 102 2.21 11.54 4.23
C PHE A 102 1.71 11.60 5.67
N PRO A 103 1.15 12.73 6.12
CA PRO A 103 0.45 12.83 7.39
C PRO A 103 -0.65 11.77 7.52
N PRO A 104 -0.89 11.22 8.73
CA PRO A 104 -1.91 10.21 8.93
C PRO A 104 -3.31 10.76 8.68
N ILE A 105 -4.14 9.96 8.02
CA ILE A 105 -5.55 10.28 7.75
C ILE A 105 -6.47 9.46 8.67
N ASN A 106 -7.56 10.08 9.12
CA ASN A 106 -8.56 9.40 9.95
C ASN A 106 -9.58 8.70 9.04
N LEU A 107 -9.56 7.36 9.06
CA LEU A 107 -10.43 6.50 8.27
C LEU A 107 -11.05 5.44 9.18
N ASP A 108 -12.37 5.33 9.13
CA ASP A 108 -13.11 4.25 9.78
C ASP A 108 -13.35 3.09 8.81
N SER A 109 -13.51 3.42 7.52
CA SER A 109 -13.67 2.45 6.44
C SER A 109 -13.01 2.90 5.14
N PHE A 110 -12.69 1.94 4.25
CA PHE A 110 -12.28 2.25 2.88
C PHE A 110 -13.39 2.88 2.03
N LYS A 111 -14.65 2.81 2.47
CA LYS A 111 -15.77 3.51 1.82
C LYS A 111 -15.60 5.02 1.88
N ASP A 112 -15.09 5.53 3.00
CA ASP A 112 -14.88 6.96 3.24
C ASP A 112 -13.95 7.60 2.19
N ILE A 113 -13.06 6.82 1.58
CA ILE A 113 -12.16 7.28 0.52
C ILE A 113 -12.93 7.59 -0.76
N LYS A 114 -13.96 6.80 -1.08
CA LYS A 114 -14.85 7.08 -2.21
C LYS A 114 -15.71 8.31 -1.93
N ASP A 115 -16.24 8.42 -0.73
CA ASP A 115 -17.19 9.49 -0.36
C ASP A 115 -16.50 10.85 -0.23
N LYS A 116 -15.26 10.90 0.28
CA LYS A 116 -14.49 12.13 0.48
C LYS A 116 -13.68 12.57 -0.74
N GLY A 117 -13.58 11.73 -1.77
CA GLY A 117 -12.76 11.97 -2.96
C GLY A 117 -11.25 11.82 -2.69
N PHE A 118 -10.60 10.89 -3.38
CA PHE A 118 -9.20 10.54 -3.13
C PHE A 118 -8.23 11.74 -3.31
N GLU A 119 -8.49 12.61 -4.28
CA GLU A 119 -7.63 13.77 -4.57
C GLU A 119 -7.51 14.74 -3.39
N ASN A 120 -8.52 14.81 -2.53
CA ASN A 120 -8.51 15.71 -1.38
C ASN A 120 -7.50 15.30 -0.31
N PHE A 121 -7.00 14.06 -0.35
CA PHE A 121 -5.95 13.57 0.56
C PHE A 121 -4.54 13.81 0.02
N ILE A 122 -4.39 13.98 -1.30
CA ILE A 122 -3.08 14.25 -1.94
C ILE A 122 -2.72 15.73 -1.84
N ARG A 123 -3.73 16.61 -1.81
CA ARG A 123 -3.56 18.08 -1.78
C ARG A 123 -3.34 18.67 -0.38
N GLN A 124 -3.36 17.85 0.67
CA GLN A 124 -3.11 18.24 2.06
C GLN A 124 -1.62 18.11 2.39
#